data_AF-A0A3M0WU81-F1
#
_entry.id   AF-A0A3M0WU81-F1
#
_cell.length_a   1.000
_cell.length_b   1.000
_cell.length_c   1.000
_cell.angle_alpha   90.00
_cell.angle_beta   90.00
_cell.angle_gamma   90.00
#
_symmetry.space_group_name_H-M   'P 1'
#
loop_
_entity.id
_entity.type
_entity.pdbx_description
1 polymer ?
#
loop_
_entity_poly.entity_id
_entity_poly.type
_entity_poly.pdbx_seq_one_letter_code
_entity_poly.pdbx_strand_id
1 'polypeptide(L)'
;MKRTEPWYYHVPLWIIIAVLTYMLIQVAIIEPQEIMKMERYYKAESRARMSNLRQAEILWEKKFGRYTDNLDSLIKYVSTDSAVIKMMTEIDTITKRSKNPFEPLVSGDLVFDSLYFSPKSHSYYILKVDTSQSIDTVINRYGKLVSIDTTITIGTRYLLECPDGYGKIGDLYSDALKNTASWE
;
A
#
# COMPACT_ATOMS: atom_id res chain seq x y z
N MET A 1 -11.19 11.21 74.61
CA MET A 1 -11.73 10.10 73.80
C MET A 1 -11.96 10.58 72.38
N LYS A 2 -11.15 10.16 71.42
CA LYS A 2 -11.39 10.48 69.99
C LYS A 2 -12.60 9.65 69.56
N ARG A 3 -13.71 10.30 69.22
CA ARG A 3 -14.86 9.62 68.61
C ARG A 3 -14.41 9.19 67.23
N THR A 4 -14.14 7.91 67.07
CA THR A 4 -13.89 7.29 65.77
C THR A 4 -15.17 7.43 64.97
N GLU A 5 -15.13 8.28 63.94
CA GLU A 5 -16.26 8.45 63.02
C GLU A 5 -16.61 7.07 62.43
N PRO A 6 -17.91 6.71 62.37
CA PRO A 6 -18.33 5.42 61.83
C PRO A 6 -17.80 5.25 60.40
N TRP A 7 -17.04 4.17 60.17
CA TRP A 7 -16.43 3.81 58.88
C TRP A 7 -17.38 3.90 57.67
N TYR A 8 -18.68 3.75 57.90
CA TYR A 8 -19.74 3.87 56.91
C TYR A 8 -19.81 5.25 56.22
N TYR A 9 -19.40 6.35 56.87
CA TYR A 9 -19.41 7.69 56.27
C TYR A 9 -18.41 7.85 55.11
N HIS A 10 -17.35 7.03 55.08
CA HIS A 10 -16.34 7.07 54.02
C HIS A 10 -16.63 6.11 52.87
N VAL A 11 -17.57 5.17 53.04
CA VAL A 11 -17.94 4.18 52.02
C VAL A 11 -18.44 4.83 50.71
N PRO A 12 -19.34 5.83 50.73
CA PRO A 12 -19.78 6.50 49.50
C PRO A 12 -18.63 7.22 48.78
N LEU A 13 -17.72 7.84 49.54
CA LEU A 13 -16.55 8.52 48.99
C LEU A 13 -15.60 7.53 48.31
N TRP A 14 -15.35 6.38 48.93
CA TRP A 14 -14.50 5.33 48.34
C TRP A 14 -15.12 4.74 47.07
N ILE A 15 -16.44 4.56 47.04
CA ILE A 15 -17.15 4.13 45.84
C ILE A 15 -16.98 5.16 44.71
N ILE A 16 -17.15 6.45 45.00
CA ILE A 16 -16.95 7.52 44.01
C ILE A 16 -15.50 7.54 43.50
N ILE A 17 -14.52 7.43 44.40
CA ILE A 17 -13.10 7.38 44.02
C ILE A 17 -12.82 6.16 43.14
N ALA A 18 -13.38 4.99 43.46
CA ALA A 18 -13.20 3.78 42.66
C ALA A 18 -13.80 3.92 41.25
N VAL A 19 -15.00 4.49 41.13
CA VAL A 19 -15.66 4.74 39.83
C VAL A 19 -14.89 5.76 39.00
N LEU A 20 -14.45 6.88 39.60
CA LEU A 20 -13.64 7.88 38.92
C LEU A 20 -12.28 7.34 38.48
N THR A 21 -11.63 6.52 39.32
CA THR A 21 -10.37 5.87 38.99
C THR A 21 -10.53 4.90 37.81
N TYR A 22 -11.62 4.13 37.78
CA TYR A 22 -11.94 3.24 36.66
C TYR A 22 -12.18 4.02 35.36
N MET A 23 -12.93 5.13 35.42
CA MET A 23 -13.21 5.98 34.25
C MET A 23 -11.92 6.60 33.69
N LEU A 24 -11.02 7.06 34.58
CA LEU A 24 -9.72 7.59 34.18
C LEU A 24 -8.86 6.53 33.48
N ILE A 25 -8.81 5.29 33.98
CA ILE A 25 -8.04 4.22 33.35
C ILE A 25 -8.60 3.88 31.96
N GLN A 26 -9.93 3.81 31.81
CA GLN A 26 -10.57 3.53 30.52
C GLN A 26 -10.24 4.59 29.47
N VAL A 27 -10.49 5.86 29.78
CA VAL A 27 -10.32 6.96 28.81
C VAL A 27 -8.84 7.27 28.56
N ALA A 28 -7.99 7.22 29.59
CA ALA A 28 -6.59 7.61 29.45
C ALA A 28 -5.71 6.52 28.83
N ILE A 29 -6.06 5.24 28.97
CA ILE A 29 -5.18 4.13 28.57
C ILE A 29 -5.82 3.22 27.51
N ILE A 30 -7.07 2.82 27.67
CA ILE A 30 -7.67 1.78 26.81
C ILE A 30 -8.05 2.34 25.44
N GLU A 31 -8.85 3.41 25.41
CA GLU A 31 -9.28 4.07 24.17
C GLU A 31 -8.10 4.48 23.24
N PRO A 32 -7.06 5.18 23.71
CA PRO A 32 -5.96 5.57 22.83
C PRO A 32 -5.16 4.37 22.32
N GLN A 33 -5.02 3.31 23.11
CA GLN A 33 -4.31 2.11 22.67
C GLN A 33 -5.05 1.37 21.56
N GLU A 34 -6.38 1.31 21.62
CA GLU A 34 -7.19 0.67 20.58
C GLU A 34 -7.10 1.43 19.25
N ILE A 35 -7.25 2.76 19.29
CA ILE A 35 -7.11 3.60 18.09
C ILE A 35 -5.71 3.43 17.47
N MET A 36 -4.66 3.44 18.30
CA MET A 36 -3.29 3.22 17.82
C MET A 36 -3.08 1.83 17.23
N LYS A 37 -3.67 0.78 17.80
CA LYS A 37 -3.58 -0.59 17.26
C LYS A 37 -4.26 -0.69 15.91
N MET A 38 -5.45 -0.12 15.77
CA MET A 38 -6.20 -0.11 14.50
C MET A 38 -5.44 0.67 13.42
N GLU A 39 -4.89 1.84 13.74
CA GLU A 39 -4.07 2.62 12.78
C GLU A 39 -2.80 1.87 12.36
N ARG A 40 -2.11 1.20 13.29
CA ARG A 40 -0.95 0.37 12.95
C ARG A 40 -1.34 -0.81 12.05
N TYR A 41 -2.48 -1.44 12.34
CA TYR A 41 -3.01 -2.53 11.52
C TYR A 41 -3.30 -2.06 10.09
N TYR A 42 -4.07 -0.98 9.92
CA TYR A 42 -4.40 -0.45 8.58
C TYR A 42 -3.17 -0.01 7.81
N LYS A 43 -2.21 0.62 8.50
CA LYS A 43 -0.94 1.04 7.90
C LYS A 43 -0.11 -0.16 7.45
N ALA A 44 0.02 -1.19 8.27
CA ALA A 44 0.79 -2.39 7.93
C ALA A 44 0.14 -3.17 6.79
N GLU A 45 -1.17 -3.36 6.86
CA GLU A 45 -1.97 -4.04 5.84
C GLU A 45 -1.90 -3.30 4.50
N SER A 46 -2.06 -1.97 4.50
CA SER A 46 -1.95 -1.18 3.26
C SER A 46 -0.54 -1.25 2.67
N ARG A 47 0.50 -1.27 3.49
CA ARG A 47 1.89 -1.38 3.00
C ARG A 47 2.17 -2.75 2.41
N ALA A 48 1.65 -3.83 3.01
CA ALA A 48 1.75 -5.17 2.46
C ALA A 48 1.05 -5.25 1.09
N ARG A 49 -0.19 -4.73 0.98
CA ARG A 49 -0.92 -4.63 -0.30
C ARG A 49 -0.15 -3.85 -1.35
N MET A 50 0.42 -2.70 -0.98
CA MET A 50 1.24 -1.89 -1.89
C MET A 50 2.55 -2.58 -2.28
N SER A 51 3.23 -3.30 -1.37
CA SER A 51 4.42 -4.09 -1.71
C SER A 51 4.06 -5.16 -2.74
N ASN A 52 2.91 -5.83 -2.57
CA ASN A 52 2.41 -6.82 -3.52
C ASN A 52 2.06 -6.21 -4.88
N LEU A 53 1.43 -5.03 -4.91
CA LEU A 53 1.19 -4.28 -6.15
C LEU A 53 2.51 -3.85 -6.84
N ARG A 54 3.52 -3.43 -6.07
CA ARG A 54 4.86 -3.16 -6.59
C ARG A 54 5.46 -4.41 -7.26
N GLN A 55 5.39 -5.57 -6.59
CA GLN A 55 5.93 -6.80 -7.15
C GLN A 55 5.16 -7.20 -8.43
N ALA A 56 3.84 -7.02 -8.44
CA ALA A 56 3.03 -7.20 -9.63
C ALA A 56 3.49 -6.31 -10.80
N GLU A 57 3.71 -5.02 -10.56
CA GLU A 57 4.19 -4.06 -11.56
C GLU A 57 5.58 -4.46 -12.11
N ILE A 58 6.49 -4.91 -11.24
CA ILE A 58 7.82 -5.38 -11.66
C ILE A 58 7.69 -6.64 -12.55
N LEU A 59 6.79 -7.57 -12.23
CA LEU A 59 6.55 -8.75 -13.05
C LEU A 59 5.90 -8.39 -14.39
N TRP A 60 5.06 -7.37 -14.41
CA TRP A 60 4.43 -6.84 -15.61
C TRP A 60 5.47 -6.16 -16.52
N GLU A 61 6.32 -5.28 -15.96
CA GLU A 61 7.42 -4.63 -16.68
C GLU A 61 8.36 -5.68 -17.30
N LYS A 62 8.73 -6.73 -16.57
CA LYS A 62 9.58 -7.81 -17.11
C LYS A 62 8.99 -8.51 -18.33
N LYS A 63 7.66 -8.59 -18.45
CA LYS A 63 6.98 -9.26 -19.57
C LYS A 63 6.69 -8.32 -20.73
N PHE A 64 6.25 -7.09 -20.44
CA PHE A 64 5.75 -6.15 -21.45
C PHE A 64 6.71 -4.99 -21.74
N GLY A 65 7.79 -4.84 -20.98
CA GLY A 65 8.78 -3.76 -21.10
C GLY A 65 8.29 -2.39 -20.65
N ARG A 66 7.11 -2.31 -20.00
CA ARG A 66 6.47 -1.07 -19.52
C ARG A 66 5.59 -1.36 -18.31
N TYR A 67 5.38 -0.37 -17.45
CA TYR A 67 4.41 -0.38 -16.35
C TYR A 67 2.98 -0.14 -16.85
N THR A 68 1.98 -0.48 -16.04
CA THR A 68 0.57 -0.21 -16.34
C THR A 68 -0.01 0.81 -15.38
N ASP A 69 -1.00 1.59 -15.84
CA ASP A 69 -1.83 2.47 -15.04
C ASP A 69 -3.17 1.82 -14.64
N ASN A 70 -3.44 0.61 -15.14
CA ASN A 70 -4.71 -0.08 -14.95
C ASN A 70 -4.56 -1.25 -13.98
N LEU A 71 -5.02 -1.02 -12.74
CA LEU A 71 -5.02 -2.03 -11.68
C LEU A 71 -5.79 -3.30 -12.04
N ASP A 72 -6.90 -3.21 -12.77
CA ASP A 72 -7.69 -4.38 -13.18
C ASP A 72 -6.88 -5.29 -14.09
N SER A 73 -6.16 -4.70 -15.05
CA SER A 73 -5.30 -5.43 -15.97
C SER A 73 -4.13 -6.07 -15.26
N LEU A 74 -3.53 -5.35 -14.31
CA LEU A 74 -2.43 -5.84 -13.49
C LEU A 74 -2.84 -7.04 -12.63
N ILE A 75 -3.94 -6.91 -11.89
CA ILE A 75 -4.43 -7.96 -10.99
C ILE A 75 -4.93 -9.17 -11.76
N LYS A 76 -5.61 -8.94 -12.90
CA LYS A 76 -5.97 -10.03 -13.81
C LYS A 76 -4.73 -10.78 -14.32
N TYR A 77 -3.66 -10.08 -14.66
CA TYR A 77 -2.42 -10.71 -15.08
C TYR A 77 -1.80 -11.57 -13.98
N VAL A 78 -1.67 -11.04 -12.77
CA VAL A 78 -1.08 -11.77 -11.65
C VAL A 78 -1.90 -13.01 -11.27
N SER A 79 -3.24 -12.91 -11.34
CA SER A 79 -4.14 -14.01 -10.99
C SER A 79 -4.26 -15.09 -12.07
N THR A 80 -4.09 -14.74 -13.35
CA THR A 80 -4.33 -15.68 -14.48
C THR A 80 -3.07 -16.18 -15.16
N ASP A 81 -1.96 -15.44 -15.08
CA ASP A 81 -0.79 -15.80 -15.87
C ASP A 81 -0.06 -17.02 -15.29
N SER A 82 0.08 -18.04 -16.13
CA SER A 82 0.72 -19.31 -15.76
C SER A 82 2.17 -19.14 -15.33
N ALA A 83 2.88 -18.13 -15.82
CA ALA A 83 4.26 -17.84 -15.41
C ALA A 83 4.32 -17.38 -13.95
N VAL A 84 3.40 -16.50 -13.54
CA VAL A 84 3.30 -16.00 -12.17
C VAL A 84 2.89 -17.12 -11.22
N ILE A 85 1.86 -17.89 -11.59
CA ILE A 85 1.40 -19.05 -10.80
C ILE A 85 2.53 -20.06 -10.59
N LYS A 86 3.32 -20.36 -11.64
CA LYS A 86 4.48 -21.24 -11.52
C LYS A 86 5.49 -20.68 -10.53
N MET A 87 5.86 -19.40 -10.62
CA MET A 87 6.80 -18.77 -9.67
C MET A 87 6.31 -18.82 -8.22
N MET A 88 5.01 -18.69 -7.99
CA MET A 88 4.42 -18.79 -6.64
C MET A 88 4.52 -20.21 -6.07
N THR A 89 4.34 -21.23 -6.90
CA THR A 89 4.39 -22.65 -6.49
C THR A 89 5.79 -23.25 -6.51
N GLU A 90 6.73 -22.63 -7.21
CA GLU A 90 8.08 -23.15 -7.40
C GLU A 90 8.89 -22.97 -6.11
N ILE A 91 9.37 -24.09 -5.58
CA ILE A 91 10.33 -24.12 -4.49
C ILE A 91 11.71 -24.27 -5.12
N ASP A 92 12.63 -23.39 -4.77
CA ASP A 92 14.00 -23.48 -5.24
C ASP A 92 14.62 -24.77 -4.71
N THR A 93 15.03 -25.66 -5.64
CA THR A 93 15.63 -26.95 -5.32
C THR A 93 16.94 -26.83 -4.55
N ILE A 94 17.65 -25.70 -4.69
CA ILE A 94 18.95 -25.47 -4.06
C ILE A 94 18.76 -24.84 -2.68
N THR A 95 17.99 -23.76 -2.58
CA THR A 95 17.82 -23.03 -1.31
C THR A 95 16.66 -23.53 -0.46
N LYS A 96 15.79 -24.39 -1.00
CA LYS A 96 14.52 -24.86 -0.41
C LYS A 96 13.59 -23.72 0.04
N ARG A 97 13.82 -22.49 -0.46
CA ARG A 97 12.97 -21.33 -0.19
C ARG A 97 11.91 -21.22 -1.28
N SER A 98 10.73 -20.72 -0.89
CA SER A 98 9.71 -20.35 -1.87
C SER A 98 10.23 -19.19 -2.73
N LYS A 99 10.05 -19.26 -4.04
CA LYS A 99 10.32 -18.16 -4.97
C LYS A 99 9.17 -17.15 -5.04
N ASN A 100 8.15 -17.29 -4.19
CA ASN A 100 7.00 -16.41 -4.19
C ASN A 100 7.43 -14.96 -3.93
N PRO A 101 7.22 -14.04 -4.88
CA PRO A 101 7.57 -12.63 -4.71
C PRO A 101 6.57 -11.88 -3.82
N PHE A 102 5.41 -12.46 -3.52
CA PHE A 102 4.35 -11.82 -2.75
C PHE A 102 4.50 -12.05 -1.24
N GLU A 103 4.26 -10.99 -0.48
CA GLU A 103 4.23 -10.99 0.98
C GLU A 103 2.83 -11.34 1.50
N PRO A 104 2.72 -12.13 2.58
CA PRO A 104 1.44 -12.39 3.22
C PRO A 104 0.83 -11.10 3.80
N LEU A 105 -0.50 -11.03 3.82
CA LEU A 105 -1.23 -9.90 4.40
C LEU A 105 -1.29 -10.03 5.93
N VAL A 106 -1.51 -8.92 6.62
CA VAL A 106 -1.72 -8.93 8.09
C VAL A 106 -3.06 -9.60 8.41
N SER A 107 -4.03 -9.50 7.50
CA SER A 107 -5.31 -10.20 7.60
C SER A 107 -5.23 -11.72 7.35
N GLY A 108 -4.13 -12.23 6.79
CA GLY A 108 -3.96 -13.65 6.46
C GLY A 108 -3.45 -13.88 5.04
N ASP A 109 -4.04 -14.86 4.34
CA ASP A 109 -3.61 -15.25 3.01
C ASP A 109 -3.82 -14.15 1.96
N LEU A 110 -2.96 -14.14 0.96
CA LEU A 110 -3.00 -13.18 -0.14
C LEU A 110 -4.22 -13.41 -1.02
N VAL A 111 -5.20 -12.50 -0.93
CA VAL A 111 -6.34 -12.45 -1.85
C VAL A 111 -6.12 -11.32 -2.85
N PHE A 112 -5.98 -11.64 -4.13
CA PHE A 112 -5.68 -10.64 -5.17
C PHE A 112 -6.77 -9.55 -5.27
N ASP A 113 -8.04 -9.90 -5.06
CA ASP A 113 -9.14 -8.93 -5.06
C ASP A 113 -9.07 -7.91 -3.91
N SER A 114 -8.33 -8.24 -2.84
CA SER A 114 -8.15 -7.28 -1.74
C SER A 114 -7.15 -6.16 -2.09
N LEU A 115 -6.35 -6.34 -3.14
CA LEU A 115 -5.32 -5.37 -3.55
C LEU A 115 -5.90 -4.13 -4.23
N TYR A 116 -7.15 -4.16 -4.69
CA TYR A 116 -7.81 -2.99 -5.26
C TYR A 116 -8.06 -1.90 -4.22
N PHE A 117 -8.37 -2.28 -2.99
CA PHE A 117 -8.96 -1.40 -1.99
C PHE A 117 -8.04 -1.18 -0.80
N SER A 118 -8.00 0.06 -0.31
CA SER A 118 -7.36 0.36 0.96
C SER A 118 -8.16 -0.24 2.12
N PRO A 119 -7.51 -0.73 3.19
CA PRO A 119 -8.22 -1.41 4.29
C PRO A 119 -9.00 -0.43 5.20
N LYS A 120 -8.69 0.87 5.17
CA LYS A 120 -9.34 1.88 6.02
C LYS A 120 -10.52 2.55 5.35
N SER A 121 -10.32 3.16 4.18
CA SER A 121 -11.40 3.87 3.46
C SER A 121 -12.07 3.04 2.38
N HIS A 122 -11.55 1.86 2.05
CA HIS A 122 -12.04 1.03 0.95
C HIS A 122 -12.03 1.77 -0.39
N SER A 123 -11.11 2.72 -0.54
CA SER A 123 -10.91 3.46 -1.78
C SER A 123 -9.82 2.81 -2.62
N TYR A 124 -9.88 3.05 -3.93
CA TYR A 124 -8.91 2.49 -4.87
C TYR A 124 -7.53 3.11 -4.69
N TYR A 125 -6.49 2.28 -4.84
CA TYR A 125 -5.13 2.80 -4.95
C TYR A 125 -4.97 3.66 -6.20
N ILE A 126 -4.21 4.74 -6.06
CA ILE A 126 -3.96 5.67 -7.16
C ILE A 126 -2.70 5.17 -7.87
N LEU A 127 -2.87 4.60 -9.06
CA LEU A 127 -1.78 4.18 -9.93
C LEU A 127 -1.66 5.17 -11.10
N LYS A 128 -0.47 5.71 -11.31
CA LYS A 128 -0.16 6.65 -12.40
C LYS A 128 1.10 6.20 -13.10
N VAL A 129 1.16 6.38 -14.41
CA VAL A 129 2.37 6.12 -15.22
C VAL A 129 2.80 7.37 -15.96
N ASP A 130 4.08 7.44 -16.31
CA ASP A 130 4.59 8.51 -17.14
C ASP A 130 4.16 8.33 -18.61
N THR A 131 4.01 9.46 -19.30
CA THR A 131 3.81 9.49 -20.75
C THR A 131 4.74 10.55 -21.31
N SER A 132 5.63 10.13 -22.21
CA SER A 132 6.52 11.03 -22.95
C SER A 132 6.16 11.01 -24.43
N GLN A 133 6.13 12.19 -25.05
CA GLN A 133 5.81 12.36 -26.46
C GLN A 133 6.98 13.09 -27.13
N SER A 134 7.60 12.45 -28.12
CA SER A 134 8.58 13.10 -29.00
C SER A 134 7.94 13.37 -30.36
N ILE A 135 8.12 14.58 -30.87
CA ILE A 135 7.57 15.02 -32.15
C ILE A 135 8.74 15.41 -33.03
N ASP A 136 8.96 14.63 -34.09
CA ASP A 136 9.99 14.90 -35.08
C ASP A 136 9.33 15.43 -36.36
N THR A 137 9.73 16.63 -36.76
CA THR A 137 9.25 17.23 -38.01
C THR A 137 10.30 17.06 -39.10
N VAL A 138 9.94 16.42 -40.21
CA VAL A 138 10.80 16.33 -41.39
C VAL A 138 10.57 17.56 -42.27
N ILE A 139 11.64 18.29 -42.57
CA ILE A 139 11.59 19.54 -43.33
C ILE A 139 12.30 19.36 -44.68
N ASN A 140 11.70 19.82 -45.76
CA ASN A 140 12.31 19.82 -47.09
C ASN A 140 13.38 20.93 -47.19
N ARG A 141 14.24 20.84 -48.21
CA ARG A 141 15.29 21.80 -48.58
C ARG A 141 14.79 23.24 -48.75
N TYR A 142 13.50 23.39 -49.06
CA TYR A 142 12.81 24.68 -49.22
C TYR A 142 12.12 25.18 -47.94
N GLY A 143 12.36 24.55 -46.79
CA GLY A 143 11.76 24.95 -45.51
C GLY A 143 10.29 24.55 -45.32
N LYS A 144 9.70 23.78 -46.26
CA LYS A 144 8.34 23.26 -46.11
C LYS A 144 8.33 21.97 -45.29
N LEU A 145 7.39 21.87 -44.35
CA LEU A 145 7.12 20.67 -43.56
C LEU A 145 6.61 19.54 -44.48
N VAL A 146 7.21 18.35 -44.36
CA VAL A 146 6.88 17.18 -45.20
C VAL A 146 6.07 16.15 -44.40
N SER A 147 6.52 15.83 -43.19
CA SER A 147 5.83 14.92 -42.27
C SER A 147 6.11 15.31 -40.83
N ILE A 148 5.19 14.90 -39.95
CA ILE A 148 5.31 14.99 -38.51
C ILE A 148 5.22 13.56 -38.01
N ASP A 149 6.31 13.05 -37.46
CA ASP A 149 6.36 11.74 -36.82
C ASP A 149 6.25 11.93 -35.31
N THR A 150 5.24 11.31 -34.71
CA THR A 150 4.99 11.40 -33.26
C THR A 150 5.23 10.04 -32.63
N THR A 151 6.20 9.95 -31.71
CA THR A 151 6.45 8.75 -30.92
C THR A 151 6.01 8.97 -29.48
N ILE A 152 5.10 8.12 -28.99
CA ILE A 152 4.57 8.19 -27.62
C ILE A 152 5.13 6.99 -26.85
N THR A 153 5.91 7.24 -25.81
CA THR A 153 6.44 6.22 -24.89
C THR A 153 5.71 6.32 -23.56
N ILE A 154 5.01 5.26 -23.16
CA ILE A 154 4.19 5.20 -21.93
C ILE A 154 4.76 4.14 -21.01
N GLY A 155 4.83 4.44 -19.71
CA GLY A 155 5.08 3.45 -18.67
C GLY A 155 6.55 3.08 -18.49
N THR A 156 7.46 4.05 -18.59
CA THR A 156 8.85 3.87 -18.13
C THR A 156 8.97 4.03 -16.61
N ARG A 157 8.03 4.77 -15.99
CA ARG A 157 7.93 5.05 -14.56
C ARG A 157 6.48 4.93 -14.11
N TYR A 158 6.29 4.61 -12.83
CA TYR A 158 4.98 4.59 -12.21
C TYR A 158 5.03 5.21 -10.81
N LEU A 159 3.86 5.61 -10.33
CA LEU A 159 3.60 6.08 -8.99
C LEU A 159 2.36 5.34 -8.48
N LEU A 160 2.52 4.63 -7.37
CA LEU A 160 1.45 4.01 -6.62
C LEU A 160 1.29 4.74 -5.29
N GLU A 161 0.12 5.35 -5.08
CA GLU A 161 -0.18 6.15 -3.89
C GLU A 161 -1.36 5.56 -3.12
N CYS A 162 -1.21 5.51 -1.79
CA CYS A 162 -2.31 5.15 -0.92
C CYS A 162 -3.24 6.36 -0.70
N PRO A 163 -4.55 6.22 -0.94
CA PRO A 163 -5.51 7.30 -0.73
C PRO A 163 -5.61 7.76 0.74
N ASP A 164 -5.28 6.88 1.68
CA ASP A 164 -5.28 7.17 3.12
C ASP A 164 -3.97 7.78 3.64
N GLY A 165 -3.00 8.04 2.75
CA GLY A 165 -1.72 8.67 3.12
C GLY A 165 -0.73 7.75 3.84
N TYR A 166 -0.91 6.43 3.79
CA TYR A 166 -0.02 5.47 4.45
C TYR A 166 1.34 5.27 3.77
N GLY A 167 1.50 5.84 2.58
CA GLY A 167 2.76 5.92 1.84
C GLY A 167 2.55 5.98 0.32
N LYS A 168 3.68 6.08 -0.39
CA LYS A 168 3.75 6.01 -1.85
C LYS A 168 4.89 5.09 -2.28
N ILE A 169 4.77 4.48 -3.44
CA ILE A 169 5.82 3.71 -4.10
C ILE A 169 6.05 4.33 -5.48
N GLY A 170 7.32 4.50 -5.86
CA GLY A 170 7.63 5.05 -7.15
C GLY A 170 7.62 6.58 -7.20
N ASP A 171 8.04 7.10 -8.33
CA ASP A 171 7.97 8.51 -8.67
C ASP A 171 7.90 8.66 -10.19
N LEU A 172 7.15 9.65 -10.67
CA LEU A 172 7.02 9.95 -12.10
C LEU A 172 8.23 10.75 -12.62
N TYR A 173 8.99 11.38 -11.71
CA TYR A 173 10.05 12.31 -12.06
C TYR A 173 11.46 11.76 -11.87
N SER A 174 11.63 10.66 -11.11
CA SER A 174 12.94 10.14 -10.72
C SER A 174 13.09 8.64 -11.01
N ASP A 175 14.02 8.29 -11.89
CA ASP A 175 14.34 6.89 -12.22
C ASP A 175 14.90 6.12 -11.02
N ALA A 176 15.60 6.81 -10.12
CA ALA A 176 16.20 6.20 -8.94
C ALA A 176 15.15 5.74 -7.91
N LEU A 177 13.95 6.33 -7.95
CA LEU A 177 12.88 6.07 -6.99
C LEU A 177 11.77 5.17 -7.54
N LYS A 178 11.89 4.68 -8.78
CA LYS A 178 10.80 3.98 -9.51
C LYS A 178 10.22 2.76 -8.80
N ASN A 179 10.98 2.08 -7.94
CA ASN A 179 10.52 0.91 -7.16
C ASN A 179 10.72 1.08 -5.64
N THR A 180 11.02 2.29 -5.20
CA THR A 180 11.33 2.59 -3.80
C THR A 180 10.04 2.91 -3.08
N ALA A 181 9.79 2.21 -1.97
CA ALA A 181 8.68 2.54 -1.09
C ALA A 181 9.08 3.70 -0.18
N SER A 182 8.16 4.63 0.08
CA SER A 182 8.43 5.81 0.91
C SER A 182 8.64 5.51 2.39
N TRP A 183 8.58 4.24 2.79
CA TRP A 183 8.67 3.77 4.18
C TRP A 183 9.76 2.72 4.38
N GLU A 184 10.48 2.36 3.32
CA GLU A 184 11.76 1.64 3.39
C GLU A 184 12.88 2.64 3.71
#